data_AF-A0A6L5DWC4-F1
#
_entry.id   AF-A0A6L5DWC4-F1
#
_cell.length_a   1.000
_cell.length_b   1.000
_cell.length_c   1.000
_cell.angle_alpha   90.00
_cell.angle_beta   90.00
_cell.angle_gamma   90.00
#
_symmetry.space_group_name_H-M   'P 1'
#
loop_
_entity.id
_entity.type
_entity.pdbx_description
1 polymer ?
#
loop_
_entity_poly.entity_id
_entity_poly.type
_entity_poly.pdbx_seq_one_letter_code
_entity_poly.pdbx_strand_id
1 'polypeptide(L)'
;MMKKEDIYKDEFIKELMKDAKLEEPSDRFTNQVMDNVMQDWLAKPIEVKKPISRKQWIGMIGVLFLLTLVVLGTDVRTLISDLNHPFFNQLDAILLKPLNQMLNSVFLSLKKLPIMVYIVVVAMASLAAFDRVVNKLIQFR
;
A
#
# COMPACT_ATOMS: atom_id res chain seq x y z
N MET A 1 -30.94 12.19 29.34
CA MET A 1 -31.06 13.34 30.27
C MET A 1 -29.91 14.35 30.12
N MET A 2 -29.29 14.47 28.92
CA MET A 2 -27.99 15.16 28.74
C MET A 2 -28.08 16.55 28.06
N LYS A 3 -29.28 17.03 27.69
CA LYS A 3 -29.44 18.31 26.96
C LYS A 3 -29.43 19.56 27.84
N LYS A 4 -29.61 19.43 29.16
CA LYS A 4 -29.76 20.59 30.06
C LYS A 4 -28.41 21.20 30.43
N GLU A 5 -27.35 20.41 30.60
CA GLU A 5 -26.03 20.90 31.01
C GLU A 5 -25.30 21.69 29.91
N ASP A 6 -25.50 21.34 28.64
CA ASP A 6 -24.86 22.05 27.50
C ASP A 6 -25.44 23.46 27.31
N ILE A 7 -26.74 23.66 27.57
CA ILE A 7 -27.40 24.97 27.45
C ILE A 7 -26.80 25.97 28.44
N TYR A 8 -26.56 25.55 29.70
CA TYR A 8 -25.98 26.43 30.72
C TYR A 8 -24.53 26.81 30.43
N LYS A 9 -23.77 25.92 29.76
CA LYS A 9 -22.39 26.23 29.35
C LYS A 9 -22.36 27.24 28.21
N ASP A 10 -23.25 27.10 27.23
CA ASP A 10 -23.36 28.05 26.11
C ASP A 10 -23.82 29.43 26.58
N GLU A 11 -24.75 29.49 27.53
CA GLU A 11 -25.24 30.75 28.10
C GLU A 11 -24.16 31.44 28.94
N PHE A 12 -23.42 30.68 29.75
CA PHE A 12 -22.28 31.17 30.53
C PHE A 12 -21.13 31.65 29.63
N ILE A 13 -20.79 30.91 28.56
CA ILE A 13 -19.75 31.32 27.60
C ILE A 13 -20.18 32.58 26.85
N LYS A 14 -21.47 32.69 26.46
CA LYS A 14 -22.00 33.91 25.84
C LYS A 14 -21.93 35.11 26.75
N GLU A 15 -22.21 34.94 28.05
CA GLU A 15 -22.14 36.02 29.03
C GLU A 15 -20.69 36.45 29.30
N LEU A 16 -19.77 35.49 29.37
CA LEU A 16 -18.33 35.74 29.56
C LEU A 16 -17.67 36.41 28.35
N MET A 17 -18.14 36.10 27.14
CA MET A 17 -17.66 36.68 25.87
C MET A 17 -18.38 37.98 25.49
N LYS A 18 -19.46 38.35 26.19
CA LYS A 18 -20.29 39.53 25.86
C LYS A 18 -19.52 40.84 25.98
N ASP A 19 -18.59 40.89 26.92
CA ASP A 19 -17.71 42.05 27.17
C ASP A 19 -16.37 41.97 26.43
N ALA A 20 -16.11 40.86 25.72
CA ALA A 20 -14.92 40.71 24.91
C ALA A 20 -15.08 41.55 23.63
N LYS A 21 -14.30 42.62 23.52
CA LYS A 21 -14.21 43.38 22.27
C LYS A 21 -13.56 42.49 21.22
N LEU A 22 -14.35 42.06 20.25
CA LEU A 22 -13.85 41.37 19.07
C LEU A 22 -13.00 42.35 18.28
N GLU A 23 -11.70 42.07 18.15
CA GLU A 23 -10.84 42.80 17.24
C GLU A 23 -11.28 42.51 15.81
N GLU A 24 -11.64 43.56 15.07
CA GLU A 24 -11.97 43.42 13.66
C GLU A 24 -10.70 43.07 12.87
N PRO A 25 -10.78 42.13 11.92
CA PRO A 25 -9.64 41.78 11.10
C PRO A 25 -9.18 43.01 10.32
N SER A 26 -7.85 43.17 10.19
CA SER A 26 -7.29 44.27 9.40
C SER A 26 -7.80 44.24 7.94
N ASP A 27 -7.86 45.39 7.28
CA ASP A 27 -8.32 45.54 5.88
C ASP A 27 -7.58 44.61 4.89
N ARG A 28 -6.38 44.14 5.25
CA ARG A 28 -5.54 43.26 4.43
C ARG A 28 -5.60 41.80 4.82
N PHE A 29 -6.36 41.43 5.86
CA PHE A 29 -6.44 40.08 6.38
C PHE A 29 -6.80 39.07 5.28
N THR A 30 -7.86 39.35 4.51
CA THR A 30 -8.32 38.47 3.44
C THR A 30 -7.24 38.26 2.37
N ASN A 31 -6.56 39.34 1.95
CA ASN A 31 -5.51 39.26 0.95
C ASN A 31 -4.32 38.45 1.46
N GLN A 32 -3.90 38.69 2.71
CA GLN A 32 -2.76 38.02 3.31
C GLN A 32 -3.04 36.52 3.55
N VAL A 33 -4.25 36.16 3.98
CA VAL A 33 -4.66 34.76 4.13
C VAL A 33 -4.73 34.07 2.79
N MET A 34 -5.31 34.72 1.78
CA MET A 34 -5.44 34.12 0.45
C MET A 34 -4.08 33.93 -0.23
N ASP A 35 -3.17 34.90 -0.08
CA ASP A 35 -1.79 34.79 -0.57
C ASP A 35 -1.05 33.63 0.11
N ASN A 36 -1.17 33.50 1.43
CA ASN A 36 -0.56 32.39 2.17
C ASN A 36 -1.12 31.02 1.74
N VAL A 37 -2.43 30.90 1.58
CA VAL A 37 -3.08 29.66 1.13
C VAL A 37 -2.64 29.30 -0.30
N MET A 38 -2.58 30.29 -1.19
CA MET A 38 -2.11 30.09 -2.56
C MET A 38 -0.64 29.64 -2.59
N GLN A 39 0.20 30.25 -1.76
CA GLN A 39 1.62 29.92 -1.65
C GLN A 39 1.84 28.52 -1.11
N ASP A 40 1.07 28.11 -0.09
CA ASP A 40 1.12 26.74 0.46
C ASP A 40 0.63 25.70 -0.54
N TRP A 41 -0.39 26.04 -1.35
CA TRP A 41 -0.91 25.16 -2.41
C TRP A 41 0.10 24.97 -3.55
N LEU A 42 0.80 26.04 -3.95
CA LEU A 42 1.87 26.00 -4.95
C LEU A 42 3.14 25.31 -4.43
N ALA A 43 3.45 25.42 -3.13
CA ALA A 43 4.61 24.79 -2.52
C ALA A 43 4.41 23.28 -2.30
N LYS A 44 3.17 22.81 -2.17
CA LYS A 44 2.82 21.39 -1.96
C LYS A 44 1.82 20.91 -3.01
N PRO A 45 2.17 20.91 -4.30
CA PRO A 45 1.30 20.33 -5.31
C PRO A 45 1.11 18.85 -4.97
N ILE A 46 -0.15 18.42 -4.85
CA ILE A 46 -0.49 17.01 -4.67
C ILE A 46 -0.06 16.30 -5.95
N GLU A 47 1.13 15.71 -5.94
CA GLU A 47 1.63 14.92 -7.05
C GLU A 47 0.71 13.70 -7.21
N VAL A 48 -0.18 13.78 -8.20
CA VAL A 48 -0.99 12.63 -8.60
C VAL A 48 -0.05 11.60 -9.20
N LYS A 49 0.43 10.67 -8.36
CA LYS A 49 1.25 9.55 -8.81
C LYS A 49 0.49 8.81 -9.89
N LYS A 50 1.05 8.81 -11.11
CA LYS A 50 0.49 8.03 -12.21
C LYS A 50 0.45 6.57 -11.78
N PRO A 51 -0.72 5.90 -11.81
CA PRO A 51 -0.88 4.57 -11.23
C PRO A 51 -0.08 3.50 -11.97
N ILE A 52 0.28 3.73 -13.24
CA ILE A 52 1.02 2.76 -14.06
C ILE A 52 2.05 3.50 -14.93
N SER A 53 3.29 3.02 -14.90
CA SER A 53 4.38 3.52 -15.75
C SER A 53 4.19 3.07 -17.21
N ARG A 54 4.58 3.90 -18.18
CA ARG A 54 4.51 3.55 -19.61
C ARG A 54 5.24 2.23 -19.93
N LYS A 55 6.32 1.93 -19.21
CA LYS A 55 7.06 0.66 -19.35
C LYS A 55 6.23 -0.55 -18.93
N GLN A 56 5.44 -0.42 -17.87
CA GLN A 56 4.53 -1.48 -17.41
C GLN A 56 3.40 -1.71 -18.42
N TRP A 57 2.89 -0.64 -19.04
CA TRP A 57 1.90 -0.73 -20.11
C TRP A 57 2.42 -1.50 -21.33
N ILE A 58 3.64 -1.20 -21.79
CA ILE A 58 4.27 -1.92 -22.90
C ILE A 58 4.51 -3.39 -22.53
N GLY A 59 4.95 -3.66 -21.29
CA GLY A 59 5.10 -5.03 -20.80
C GLY A 59 3.78 -5.81 -20.78
N MET A 60 2.70 -5.16 -20.34
CA MET A 60 1.36 -5.77 -20.29
C MET A 60 0.85 -6.12 -21.69
N ILE A 61 1.02 -5.20 -22.65
CA ILE A 61 0.69 -5.43 -24.06
C ILE A 61 1.54 -6.57 -24.63
N GLY A 62 2.84 -6.60 -24.34
CA GLY A 62 3.74 -7.66 -24.78
C GLY A 62 3.34 -9.05 -24.26
N VAL A 63 2.96 -9.15 -22.98
CA VAL A 63 2.48 -10.40 -22.38
C VAL A 63 1.15 -10.83 -23.00
N LEU A 64 0.22 -9.90 -23.20
CA LEU A 64 -1.07 -10.19 -23.82
C LEU A 64 -0.91 -10.66 -25.27
N PHE A 65 -0.02 -10.02 -26.02
CA PHE A 65 0.28 -10.40 -27.41
C PHE A 65 0.92 -11.78 -27.48
N LEU A 66 1.87 -12.08 -26.57
CA LEU A 66 2.51 -13.39 -26.50
C LEU A 66 1.52 -14.51 -26.14
N LEU A 67 0.63 -14.27 -25.18
CA LEU A 67 -0.47 -15.20 -24.85
C LEU A 67 -1.39 -15.44 -26.06
N THR A 68 -1.71 -14.39 -26.81
CA THR A 68 -2.55 -14.48 -28.01
C THR A 68 -1.87 -15.30 -29.10
N LEU A 69 -0.56 -15.12 -29.31
CA LEU A 69 0.22 -15.92 -30.24
C LEU A 69 0.27 -17.40 -29.85
N VAL A 70 0.39 -17.71 -28.56
CA VAL A 70 0.35 -19.10 -28.09
C VAL A 70 -1.02 -19.71 -28.36
N VAL A 71 -2.11 -19.03 -28.00
CA VAL A 71 -3.49 -19.53 -28.23
C VAL A 71 -3.82 -19.70 -29.72
N LEU A 72 -3.31 -18.82 -30.59
CA LEU A 72 -3.54 -18.92 -32.04
C LEU A 72 -2.63 -19.95 -32.74
N GLY A 73 -1.39 -20.09 -32.25
CA GLY A 73 -0.38 -20.96 -32.84
C GLY A 73 -0.44 -22.42 -32.38
N THR A 74 -1.19 -22.70 -31.30
CA THR A 74 -1.31 -24.06 -30.75
C THR A 74 -2.76 -24.36 -30.40
N ASP A 75 -3.22 -25.56 -30.77
CA ASP A 75 -4.55 -26.03 -30.38
C ASP A 75 -4.59 -26.16 -28.85
N VAL A 76 -5.46 -25.39 -28.19
CA VAL A 76 -5.56 -25.34 -26.72
C VAL A 76 -5.85 -26.74 -26.15
N ARG A 77 -6.50 -27.61 -26.93
CA ARG A 77 -6.72 -29.01 -26.53
C ARG A 77 -5.41 -29.79 -26.43
N THR A 78 -4.46 -29.61 -27.35
CA THR A 78 -3.19 -30.37 -27.35
C THR A 78 -2.22 -29.87 -26.27
N LEU A 79 -2.23 -28.57 -25.95
CA LEU A 79 -1.49 -27.99 -24.83
C LEU A 79 -1.94 -28.54 -23.47
N ILE A 80 -3.25 -28.75 -23.27
CA ILE A 80 -3.78 -29.22 -21.98
C ILE A 80 -3.71 -30.75 -21.86
N SER A 81 -3.73 -31.48 -22.98
CA SER A 81 -3.74 -32.94 -22.97
C SER A 81 -2.36 -33.59 -22.93
N ASP A 82 -1.29 -32.87 -23.26
CA ASP A 82 0.08 -33.37 -23.14
C ASP A 82 1.01 -32.39 -22.41
N LEU A 83 1.22 -32.65 -21.11
CA LEU A 83 2.14 -31.91 -20.24
C LEU A 83 3.61 -32.00 -20.70
N ASN A 84 3.95 -32.93 -21.60
CA ASN A 84 5.30 -33.05 -22.17
C ASN A 84 5.51 -32.18 -23.42
N HIS A 85 4.60 -31.24 -23.72
CA HIS A 85 4.74 -30.37 -24.88
C HIS A 85 6.10 -29.62 -24.83
N PRO A 86 6.81 -29.49 -25.97
CA PRO A 86 8.12 -28.83 -26.04
C PRO A 86 8.14 -27.43 -25.41
N PHE A 87 7.01 -26.71 -25.48
CA PHE A 87 6.82 -25.42 -24.83
C PHE A 87 6.96 -25.48 -23.30
N PHE A 88 6.29 -26.42 -22.63
CA PHE A 88 6.37 -26.54 -21.16
C PHE A 88 7.76 -26.99 -20.72
N ASN A 89 8.42 -27.86 -21.49
CA ASN A 89 9.79 -28.28 -21.21
C ASN A 89 10.79 -27.12 -21.34
N GLN A 90 10.58 -26.22 -22.31
CA GLN A 90 11.40 -25.01 -22.44
C GLN A 90 11.09 -23.99 -21.34
N LEU A 91 9.82 -23.83 -20.97
CA LEU A 91 9.39 -22.91 -19.91
C LEU A 91 9.90 -23.37 -18.54
N ASP A 92 9.84 -24.68 -18.26
CA ASP A 92 10.44 -25.31 -17.08
C ASP A 92 11.97 -25.11 -17.06
N ALA A 93 12.63 -25.29 -18.21
CA ALA A 93 14.08 -25.10 -18.31
C ALA A 93 14.53 -23.63 -18.11
N ILE A 94 13.75 -22.66 -18.60
CA ILE A 94 14.13 -21.23 -18.58
C ILE A 94 13.70 -20.55 -17.28
N LEU A 95 12.52 -20.88 -16.73
CA LEU A 95 11.97 -20.19 -15.56
C LEU A 95 12.04 -21.03 -14.30
N LEU A 96 11.59 -22.28 -14.33
CA LEU A 96 11.41 -23.07 -13.13
C LEU A 96 12.72 -23.66 -12.60
N LYS A 97 13.61 -24.14 -13.47
CA LYS A 97 14.92 -24.68 -13.07
C LYS A 97 15.82 -23.64 -12.39
N PRO A 98 16.03 -22.43 -12.93
CA PRO A 98 16.83 -21.41 -12.25
C PRO A 98 16.20 -20.95 -10.94
N LEU A 99 14.88 -20.82 -10.89
CA LEU A 99 14.16 -20.45 -9.67
C LEU A 99 14.30 -21.53 -8.58
N ASN A 100 14.19 -22.80 -8.95
CA ASN A 100 14.37 -23.91 -8.03
C ASN A 100 15.82 -24.02 -7.54
N GLN A 101 16.81 -23.73 -8.40
CA GLN A 101 18.22 -23.66 -8.00
C GLN A 101 18.48 -22.50 -7.03
N MET A 102 17.89 -21.32 -7.27
CA MET A 102 17.96 -20.18 -6.34
C MET A 102 17.26 -20.48 -5.00
N LEU A 103 16.07 -21.08 -5.02
CA LEU A 103 15.36 -21.47 -3.81
C LEU A 103 16.15 -22.50 -3.01
N ASN A 104 16.71 -23.52 -3.66
CA ASN A 104 17.54 -24.51 -2.99
C ASN A 104 18.83 -23.92 -2.44
N SER A 105 19.48 -22.98 -3.12
CA SER A 105 20.69 -22.34 -2.60
C SER A 105 20.39 -21.45 -1.39
N VAL A 106 19.27 -20.73 -1.39
CA VAL A 106 18.79 -19.98 -0.23
C VAL A 106 18.43 -20.93 0.92
N PHE A 107 17.74 -22.03 0.65
CA PHE A 107 17.36 -23.00 1.66
C PHE A 107 18.57 -23.69 2.30
N LEU A 108 19.56 -24.08 1.49
CA LEU A 108 20.83 -24.63 1.96
C LEU A 108 21.62 -23.60 2.78
N SER A 109 21.60 -22.33 2.36
CA SER A 109 22.23 -21.25 3.11
C SER A 109 21.52 -20.99 4.44
N LEU A 110 20.19 -21.07 4.47
CA LEU A 110 19.40 -21.00 5.71
C LEU A 110 19.81 -22.12 6.66
N LYS A 111 19.89 -23.37 6.17
CA LYS A 111 20.24 -24.56 6.97
C LYS A 111 21.62 -24.50 7.63
N LYS A 112 22.54 -23.69 7.09
CA LYS A 112 23.89 -23.48 7.63
C LYS A 112 23.94 -22.41 8.72
N LEU A 113 22.83 -21.69 8.97
CA LEU A 113 22.81 -20.66 9.99
C LEU A 113 22.88 -21.27 11.40
N PRO A 114 23.56 -20.60 12.35
CA PRO A 114 23.59 -21.02 13.74
C PRO A 114 22.18 -21.06 14.36
N ILE A 115 21.96 -22.01 15.28
CA ILE A 115 20.67 -22.21 15.97
C ILE A 115 20.10 -20.91 16.57
N MET A 116 20.98 -20.02 17.04
CA MET A 116 20.64 -18.72 17.63
C MET A 116 19.85 -17.82 16.66
N VAL A 117 20.17 -17.85 15.37
CA VAL A 117 19.49 -17.02 14.36
C VAL A 117 18.03 -17.45 14.20
N TYR A 118 17.76 -18.76 14.25
CA TYR A 118 16.40 -19.27 14.19
C TYR A 118 15.55 -18.84 15.38
N ILE A 119 16.13 -18.87 16.60
CA ILE A 119 15.44 -18.44 17.81
C ILE A 119 15.03 -16.97 17.71
N VAL A 120 15.96 -16.11 17.24
CA VAL A 120 15.70 -14.67 17.06
C VAL A 120 14.62 -14.43 16.00
N VAL A 121 14.66 -15.14 14.86
CA VAL A 121 13.66 -15.02 13.80
C VAL A 121 12.27 -15.48 14.28
N VAL A 122 12.20 -16.58 15.02
CA VAL A 122 10.93 -17.07 15.60
C VAL A 122 10.39 -16.07 16.62
N ALA A 123 11.24 -15.49 17.47
CA ALA A 123 10.82 -14.47 18.44
C ALA A 123 10.28 -13.21 17.73
N MET A 124 10.97 -12.72 16.70
CA MET A 124 10.50 -11.59 15.90
C MET A 124 9.18 -11.89 15.18
N ALA A 125 9.04 -13.06 14.57
CA ALA A 125 7.81 -13.47 13.89
C ALA A 125 6.63 -13.59 14.87
N SER A 126 6.89 -14.11 16.07
CA SER A 126 5.90 -14.24 17.13
C SER A 126 5.42 -12.87 17.63
N LEU A 127 6.34 -11.93 17.82
CA LEU A 127 6.02 -10.56 18.21
C LEU A 127 5.20 -9.85 17.13
N ALA A 128 5.61 -9.95 15.86
CA ALA A 128 4.88 -9.36 14.74
C ALA A 128 3.47 -9.95 14.57
N ALA A 129 3.31 -11.25 14.81
CA ALA A 129 2.00 -11.91 14.81
C ALA A 129 1.13 -11.40 15.97
N PHE A 130 1.70 -11.26 17.16
CA PHE A 130 1.02 -10.71 18.32
C PHE A 130 0.56 -9.27 18.08
N ASP A 131 1.43 -8.40 17.56
CA ASP A 131 1.09 -7.02 17.22
C ASP A 131 -0.08 -6.94 16.22
N ARG A 132 -0.10 -7.83 15.22
CA ARG A 132 -1.21 -7.89 14.27
C ARG A 132 -2.52 -8.32 14.93
N VAL A 133 -2.48 -9.31 15.83
CA VAL A 133 -3.68 -9.77 16.55
C VAL A 133 -4.20 -8.68 17.48
N VAL A 134 -3.31 -8.02 18.22
CA VAL A 134 -3.67 -6.93 19.14
C VAL A 134 -4.24 -5.73 18.39
N ASN A 135 -3.58 -5.28 17.32
CA ASN A 135 -4.09 -4.18 16.50
C ASN A 135 -5.46 -4.48 15.90
N LYS A 136 -5.69 -5.74 15.49
CA LYS A 136 -6.98 -6.18 14.96
C LYS A 136 -8.07 -6.25 16.04
N LEU A 137 -7.73 -6.62 17.28
CA LEU A 137 -8.65 -6.61 18.42
C LEU A 137 -9.01 -5.19 18.88
N ILE A 138 -8.06 -4.26 18.85
CA ILE A 138 -8.29 -2.85 19.23
C ILE A 138 -9.20 -2.17 18.20
N GLN A 139 -9.07 -2.47 16.91
CA GLN A 139 -9.94 -1.92 15.86
C GLN A 139 -11.36 -2.49 15.85
N PHE A 140 -11.60 -3.63 16.53
CA PHE A 140 -12.91 -4.27 16.58
C PHE A 140 -13.78 -3.81 17.77
N ARG A 141 -13.27 -2.89 18.60
CA ARG A 141 -13.96 -2.30 19.75
C ARG A 141 -14.28 -0.84 19.48
#